data_AF-A0A2N1TRA3-F1
#
_entry.id   AF-A0A2N1TRA3-F1
#
_cell.length_a   1.000
_cell.length_b   1.000
_cell.length_c   1.000
_cell.angle_alpha   90.00
_cell.angle_beta   90.00
_cell.angle_gamma   90.00
#
_symmetry.space_group_name_H-M   'P 1'
#
loop_
_entity.id
_entity.type
_entity.pdbx_description
1 polymer ?
#
loop_
_entity_poly.entity_id
_entity_poly.type
_entity_poly.pdbx_seq_one_letter_code
_entity_poly.pdbx_strand_id
1 'polypeptide(L)'
;MKIYKTNKITDRTIQHLRYKFLIACLILTFLISCAVSAQPIQAVQGEDCFSRVFEEKAVGHSLVNAYLLMYSAYSTYENRIDVANFLEFKKKIKETFTPLGIDRFDFIDVRARTADTQAVIMSNDKLVIVAFRGSESSSNHKFSPVKMAYDWILTDFNFFKKRILWWGWGVKVHRGFYNAIEIVYDELKKYVDSHMAGTPKRLWITGHSLGAGIAPMAACRLSDDGISVQGLYTYAGPRLGNEDFVKAFKKRFPDMQRWVFDNDIVTKLPFKAMKFQHCALPNNIYADGKLVLADGEMKGPGKVRSHAPGMYLQKIYDLLPLDIKVVVPAPPGFGNDASSADAELERKFNGEAQVSEEDLSN
;
A
#
# COMPACT_ATOMS: atom_id res chain seq x y z
N MET A 1 -11.32 -83.05 -55.20
CA MET A 1 -11.70 -81.70 -55.67
C MET A 1 -12.11 -80.88 -54.45
N LYS A 2 -11.27 -79.94 -53.97
CA LYS A 2 -11.51 -79.17 -52.73
C LYS A 2 -12.48 -78.02 -53.01
N ILE A 3 -13.59 -77.99 -52.29
CA ILE A 3 -14.62 -76.95 -52.35
C ILE A 3 -14.22 -75.84 -51.36
N TYR A 4 -13.99 -74.62 -51.85
CA TYR A 4 -13.75 -73.44 -51.01
C TYR A 4 -15.09 -72.91 -50.45
N LYS A 5 -15.23 -72.88 -49.12
CA LYS A 5 -16.33 -72.19 -48.44
C LYS A 5 -16.05 -70.69 -48.42
N THR A 6 -16.87 -69.90 -49.09
CA THR A 6 -16.91 -68.43 -48.97
C THR A 6 -17.58 -68.04 -47.65
N ASN A 7 -16.83 -67.39 -46.75
CA ASN A 7 -17.37 -66.82 -45.52
C ASN A 7 -18.26 -65.60 -45.84
N LYS A 8 -19.57 -65.73 -45.65
CA LYS A 8 -20.49 -64.58 -45.63
C LYS A 8 -20.24 -63.80 -44.33
N ILE A 9 -19.65 -62.63 -44.45
CA ILE A 9 -19.65 -61.62 -43.37
C ILE A 9 -21.10 -61.19 -43.18
N THR A 10 -21.66 -61.43 -41.99
CA THR A 10 -23.05 -61.11 -41.69
C THR A 10 -23.23 -59.62 -41.45
N ASP A 11 -24.39 -59.09 -41.81
CA ASP A 11 -24.75 -57.67 -41.74
C ASP A 11 -24.54 -57.07 -40.33
N ARG A 12 -24.76 -57.89 -39.29
CA ARG A 12 -24.47 -57.54 -37.89
C ARG A 12 -22.99 -57.21 -37.62
N THR A 13 -22.05 -57.88 -38.27
CA THR A 13 -20.61 -57.64 -38.08
C THR A 13 -20.20 -56.28 -38.68
N ILE A 14 -20.77 -55.95 -39.84
CA ILE A 14 -20.55 -54.65 -40.50
C ILE A 14 -21.19 -53.52 -39.67
N GLN A 15 -22.37 -53.74 -39.13
CA GLN A 15 -23.06 -52.78 -38.26
C GLN A 15 -22.28 -52.51 -36.96
N HIS A 16 -21.70 -53.55 -36.35
CA HIS A 16 -20.85 -53.41 -35.17
C HIS A 16 -19.54 -52.66 -35.46
N LEU A 17 -18.93 -52.90 -36.62
CA LEU A 17 -17.74 -52.16 -37.05
C LEU A 17 -18.05 -50.69 -37.30
N ARG A 18 -19.17 -50.39 -37.96
CA ARG A 18 -19.66 -49.01 -38.18
C ARG A 18 -19.93 -48.29 -36.87
N TYR A 19 -20.53 -48.96 -35.89
CA TYR A 19 -20.81 -48.38 -34.58
C TYR A 19 -19.53 -48.07 -33.79
N LYS A 20 -18.55 -48.99 -33.81
CA LYS A 20 -17.22 -48.76 -33.21
C LYS A 20 -16.45 -47.62 -33.90
N PHE A 21 -16.55 -47.51 -35.22
CA PHE A 21 -15.93 -46.42 -35.98
C PHE A 21 -16.62 -45.08 -35.68
N LEU A 22 -17.95 -45.05 -35.53
CA LEU A 22 -18.70 -43.86 -35.16
C LEU A 22 -18.33 -43.36 -33.75
N ILE A 23 -18.21 -44.29 -32.78
CA ILE A 23 -17.78 -43.97 -31.41
C ILE A 23 -16.33 -43.47 -31.41
N ALA A 24 -15.44 -44.11 -32.16
CA ALA A 24 -14.05 -43.66 -32.28
C ALA A 24 -13.96 -42.25 -32.90
N CYS A 25 -14.75 -41.96 -33.94
CA CYS A 25 -14.83 -40.63 -34.53
C CYS A 25 -15.41 -39.59 -33.56
N LEU A 26 -16.44 -39.94 -32.77
CA LEU A 26 -17.03 -39.05 -31.75
C LEU A 26 -16.06 -38.78 -30.59
N ILE A 27 -15.28 -39.77 -30.16
CA ILE A 27 -14.24 -39.59 -29.14
C ILE A 27 -13.11 -38.73 -29.70
N LEU A 28 -12.71 -38.94 -30.96
CA LEU A 28 -11.65 -38.17 -31.60
C LEU A 28 -12.07 -36.71 -31.83
N THR A 29 -13.31 -36.45 -32.25
CA THR A 29 -13.84 -35.09 -32.37
C THR A 29 -14.02 -34.41 -31.01
N PHE A 30 -14.37 -35.14 -29.95
CA PHE A 30 -14.41 -34.61 -28.59
C PHE A 30 -13.00 -34.26 -28.06
N LEU A 31 -12.01 -35.12 -28.30
CA LEU A 31 -10.61 -34.87 -27.93
C LEU A 31 -9.99 -33.71 -28.72
N ILE A 32 -10.32 -33.57 -30.00
CA ILE A 32 -9.88 -32.43 -30.83
C ILE A 32 -10.60 -31.14 -30.41
N SER A 33 -11.87 -31.21 -30.01
CA SER A 33 -12.62 -30.07 -29.46
C SER A 33 -12.10 -29.61 -28.09
N CYS A 34 -11.51 -30.51 -27.29
CA CYS A 34 -10.82 -30.15 -26.05
C CYS A 34 -9.40 -29.60 -26.29
N ALA A 35 -8.82 -29.79 -27.48
CA ALA A 35 -7.49 -29.30 -27.84
C ALA A 35 -7.50 -27.90 -28.49
N VAL A 36 -8.68 -27.30 -28.69
CA VAL A 36 -8.79 -25.92 -29.17
C VAL A 36 -8.77 -24.97 -27.97
N SER A 37 -7.66 -24.24 -27.86
CA SER A 37 -7.47 -23.04 -27.03
C SER A 37 -7.25 -23.24 -25.52
N ALA A 38 -6.22 -24.01 -25.14
CA ALA A 38 -5.37 -23.54 -24.04
C ALA A 38 -4.44 -22.46 -24.60
N GLN A 39 -4.97 -21.26 -24.83
CA GLN A 39 -4.12 -20.06 -24.89
C GLN A 39 -3.30 -20.06 -23.61
N PRO A 40 -1.98 -19.72 -23.62
CA PRO A 40 -1.31 -19.44 -22.36
C PRO A 40 -2.19 -18.43 -21.63
N ILE A 41 -2.66 -18.78 -20.43
CA ILE A 41 -3.29 -17.80 -19.54
C ILE A 41 -2.29 -16.68 -19.51
N GLN A 42 -2.65 -15.54 -20.10
CA GLN A 42 -1.79 -14.37 -20.14
C GLN A 42 -1.54 -14.05 -18.67
N ALA A 43 -0.33 -14.38 -18.18
CA ALA A 43 0.01 -14.28 -16.78
C ALA A 43 -0.46 -12.90 -16.30
N VAL A 44 -1.33 -12.88 -15.31
CA VAL A 44 -1.86 -11.61 -14.80
C VAL A 44 -0.65 -10.79 -14.40
N GLN A 45 -0.47 -9.60 -14.96
CA GLN A 45 0.68 -8.77 -14.62
C GLN A 45 0.70 -8.57 -13.09
N GLY A 46 1.77 -9.03 -12.42
CA GLY A 46 1.83 -9.06 -10.96
C GLY A 46 1.55 -10.41 -10.29
N GLU A 47 1.22 -11.46 -11.04
CA GLU A 47 0.87 -12.78 -10.48
C GLU A 47 1.91 -13.26 -9.47
N ASP A 48 1.51 -13.51 -8.23
CA ASP A 48 2.38 -13.97 -7.15
C ASP A 48 3.59 -13.04 -6.85
N CYS A 49 3.52 -11.74 -7.19
CA CYS A 49 4.65 -10.83 -7.01
C CYS A 49 5.10 -10.69 -5.54
N PHE A 50 4.18 -10.81 -4.57
CA PHE A 50 4.52 -10.78 -3.14
C PHE A 50 5.30 -12.01 -2.67
N SER A 51 5.26 -13.12 -3.41
CA SER A 51 6.06 -14.31 -3.10
C SER A 51 7.31 -14.41 -3.95
N ARG A 52 7.27 -13.89 -5.19
CA ARG A 52 8.34 -14.04 -6.19
C ARG A 52 9.39 -12.93 -6.16
N VAL A 53 8.97 -11.67 -5.97
CA VAL A 53 9.87 -10.50 -6.14
C VAL A 53 9.91 -9.56 -4.94
N PHE A 54 8.93 -9.63 -4.04
CA PHE A 54 9.02 -8.91 -2.77
C PHE A 54 10.19 -9.47 -1.96
N GLU A 55 11.07 -8.59 -1.49
CA GLU A 55 12.28 -8.95 -0.78
C GLU A 55 12.00 -8.98 0.73
N GLU A 56 11.46 -10.09 1.25
CA GLU A 56 10.93 -10.17 2.62
C GLU A 56 12.01 -10.05 3.71
N LYS A 57 13.29 -10.21 3.35
CA LYS A 57 14.45 -10.08 4.24
C LYS A 57 15.23 -8.79 4.04
N ALA A 58 14.77 -7.89 3.15
CA ALA A 58 15.47 -6.64 2.89
C ALA A 58 15.59 -5.79 4.16
N VAL A 59 16.73 -5.13 4.28
CA VAL A 59 17.05 -4.15 5.32
C VAL A 59 17.40 -2.85 4.60
N GLY A 60 16.78 -1.75 5.01
CA GLY A 60 16.96 -0.46 4.37
C GLY A 60 16.17 -0.36 3.06
N HIS A 61 16.84 0.12 2.00
CA HIS A 61 16.22 0.50 0.74
C HIS A 61 15.99 -0.70 -0.20
N SER A 62 14.76 -0.82 -0.70
CA SER A 62 14.38 -1.72 -1.80
C SER A 62 13.31 -1.06 -2.65
N LEU A 63 13.55 -0.92 -3.95
CA LEU A 63 12.62 -0.28 -4.89
C LEU A 63 11.36 -1.12 -5.11
N VAL A 64 11.51 -2.44 -5.25
CA VAL A 64 10.36 -3.34 -5.44
C VAL A 64 9.48 -3.37 -4.19
N ASN A 65 10.07 -3.40 -2.99
CA ASN A 65 9.30 -3.30 -1.75
C ASN A 65 8.64 -1.93 -1.62
N ALA A 66 9.34 -0.84 -1.98
CA ALA A 66 8.75 0.49 -1.98
C ALA A 66 7.53 0.56 -2.91
N TYR A 67 7.62 -0.03 -4.11
CA TYR A 67 6.49 -0.05 -5.03
C TYR A 67 5.32 -0.87 -4.48
N LEU A 68 5.57 -2.11 -4.08
CA LEU A 68 4.50 -3.02 -3.63
C LEU A 68 3.85 -2.54 -2.31
N LEU A 69 4.62 -1.96 -1.39
CA LEU A 69 4.08 -1.37 -0.16
C LEU A 69 3.34 -0.05 -0.42
N MET A 70 3.73 0.73 -1.44
CA MET A 70 2.93 1.89 -1.87
C MET A 70 1.65 1.43 -2.55
N TYR A 71 1.70 0.36 -3.35
CA TYR A 71 0.52 -0.25 -3.97
C TYR A 71 -0.47 -0.73 -2.88
N SER A 72 0.03 -1.41 -1.84
CA SER A 72 -0.75 -1.77 -0.65
C SER A 72 -1.37 -0.54 0.03
N ALA A 73 -0.60 0.52 0.26
CA ALA A 73 -1.12 1.75 0.86
C ALA A 73 -2.18 2.43 -0.03
N TYR A 74 -1.96 2.50 -1.35
CA TYR A 74 -2.90 3.04 -2.32
C TYR A 74 -4.25 2.31 -2.31
N SER A 75 -4.21 0.97 -2.24
CA SER A 75 -5.44 0.16 -2.25
C SER A 75 -6.31 0.33 -1.01
N THR A 76 -5.79 0.92 0.08
CA THR A 76 -6.59 1.16 1.30
C THR A 76 -7.63 2.26 1.18
N TYR A 77 -7.57 3.09 0.13
CA TYR A 77 -8.52 4.19 -0.10
C TYR A 77 -9.77 3.68 -0.84
N GLU A 78 -10.95 3.82 -0.24
CA GLU A 78 -12.21 3.30 -0.80
C GLU A 78 -12.55 3.98 -2.15
N ASN A 79 -12.45 5.30 -2.21
CA ASN A 79 -12.70 6.13 -3.39
C ASN A 79 -11.69 5.93 -4.52
N ARG A 80 -10.55 5.30 -4.26
CA ARG A 80 -9.53 5.01 -5.29
C ARG A 80 -9.68 3.63 -5.91
N ILE A 81 -10.49 2.77 -5.30
CA ILE A 81 -10.80 1.44 -5.84
C ILE A 81 -12.27 1.31 -6.28
N ASP A 82 -13.00 2.44 -6.30
CA ASP A 82 -14.37 2.59 -6.81
C ASP A 82 -15.37 1.60 -6.18
N VAL A 83 -15.42 1.59 -4.84
CA VAL A 83 -16.32 0.74 -4.06
C VAL A 83 -17.37 1.57 -3.34
N ALA A 84 -18.60 1.07 -3.26
CA ALA A 84 -19.72 1.83 -2.68
C ALA A 84 -19.76 1.76 -1.15
N ASN A 85 -19.15 0.74 -0.54
CA ASN A 85 -19.18 0.49 0.89
C ASN A 85 -18.02 -0.41 1.35
N PHE A 86 -17.86 -0.53 2.68
CA PHE A 86 -16.78 -1.31 3.29
C PHE A 86 -16.86 -2.82 2.99
N LEU A 87 -18.04 -3.39 2.69
CA LEU A 87 -18.14 -4.80 2.31
C LEU A 87 -17.55 -5.03 0.91
N GLU A 88 -17.86 -4.16 -0.04
CA GLU A 88 -17.28 -4.16 -1.38
C GLU A 88 -15.78 -3.87 -1.34
N PHE A 89 -15.34 -2.94 -0.47
CA PHE A 89 -13.92 -2.70 -0.21
C PHE A 89 -13.18 -3.99 0.16
N LYS A 90 -13.68 -4.73 1.16
CA LYS A 90 -13.06 -6.01 1.58
C LYS A 90 -13.01 -7.03 0.45
N LYS A 91 -14.08 -7.12 -0.35
CA LYS A 91 -14.13 -8.01 -1.52
C LYS A 91 -13.08 -7.62 -2.55
N LYS A 92 -13.00 -6.34 -2.89
CA LYS A 92 -12.05 -5.80 -3.88
C LYS A 92 -10.60 -5.98 -3.47
N ILE A 93 -10.28 -5.78 -2.19
CA ILE A 93 -8.93 -6.08 -1.65
C ILE A 93 -8.58 -7.54 -1.86
N LYS A 94 -9.48 -8.47 -1.50
CA LYS A 94 -9.23 -9.91 -1.70
C LYS A 94 -9.04 -10.25 -3.17
N GLU A 95 -9.90 -9.75 -4.05
CA GLU A 95 -9.79 -9.96 -5.50
C GLU A 95 -8.49 -9.38 -6.08
N THR A 96 -8.02 -8.25 -5.55
CA THR A 96 -6.81 -7.58 -6.02
C THR A 96 -5.54 -8.30 -5.56
N PHE A 97 -5.46 -8.69 -4.28
CA PHE A 97 -4.23 -9.22 -3.70
C PHE A 97 -4.10 -10.74 -3.74
N THR A 98 -5.19 -11.50 -3.90
CA THR A 98 -5.11 -12.96 -4.03
C THR A 98 -4.26 -13.39 -5.22
N PRO A 99 -4.48 -12.87 -6.44
CA PRO A 99 -3.61 -13.20 -7.58
C PRO A 99 -2.17 -12.72 -7.41
N LEU A 100 -1.90 -11.74 -6.53
CA LEU A 100 -0.56 -11.19 -6.28
C LEU A 100 0.23 -12.01 -5.24
N GLY A 101 -0.32 -13.11 -4.74
CA GLY A 101 0.37 -14.03 -3.82
C GLY A 101 0.06 -13.79 -2.33
N ILE A 102 -1.11 -13.22 -2.00
CA ILE A 102 -1.56 -13.00 -0.62
C ILE A 102 -2.80 -13.87 -0.37
N ASP A 103 -2.83 -14.63 0.73
CA ASP A 103 -3.88 -15.63 0.99
C ASP A 103 -4.78 -15.33 2.19
N ARG A 104 -4.35 -14.47 3.11
CA ARG A 104 -5.08 -14.13 4.33
C ARG A 104 -5.29 -12.63 4.45
N PHE A 105 -6.44 -12.25 4.99
CA PHE A 105 -6.88 -10.86 5.11
C PHE A 105 -7.72 -10.65 6.37
N ASP A 106 -7.37 -9.63 7.14
CA ASP A 106 -8.15 -9.06 8.23
C ASP A 106 -8.22 -7.53 8.04
N PHE A 107 -9.26 -6.90 8.58
CA PHE A 107 -9.57 -5.49 8.31
C PHE A 107 -9.97 -4.78 9.59
N ILE A 108 -9.50 -3.54 9.74
CA ILE A 108 -9.89 -2.62 10.79
C ILE A 108 -10.58 -1.42 10.13
N ASP A 109 -11.74 -1.03 10.64
CA ASP A 109 -12.46 0.19 10.26
C ASP A 109 -13.14 0.75 11.51
N VAL A 110 -12.45 1.65 12.19
CA VAL A 110 -12.95 2.33 13.39
C VAL A 110 -13.13 3.81 13.06
N ARG A 111 -14.40 4.22 12.96
CA ARG A 111 -14.82 5.60 12.73
C ARG A 111 -15.39 6.18 14.03
N ALA A 112 -14.51 6.58 14.95
CA ALA A 112 -14.89 7.23 16.19
C ALA A 112 -14.94 8.76 16.03
N ARG A 113 -15.71 9.45 16.88
CA ARG A 113 -15.83 10.93 16.86
C ARG A 113 -14.48 11.65 16.98
N THR A 114 -13.47 11.00 17.54
CA THR A 114 -12.15 11.56 17.86
C THR A 114 -11.02 10.94 17.04
N ALA A 115 -11.28 9.89 16.25
CA ALA A 115 -10.30 9.21 15.41
C ALA A 115 -11.00 8.33 14.35
N ASP A 116 -10.60 8.50 13.09
CA ASP A 116 -10.94 7.62 11.98
C ASP A 116 -9.67 6.83 11.63
N THR A 117 -9.71 5.52 11.79
CA THR A 117 -8.57 4.64 11.48
C THR A 117 -9.04 3.38 10.79
N GLN A 118 -8.49 3.18 9.59
CA GLN A 118 -8.71 2.01 8.76
C GLN A 118 -7.37 1.38 8.41
N ALA A 119 -7.31 0.05 8.50
CA ALA A 119 -6.12 -0.72 8.15
C ALA A 119 -6.50 -2.04 7.49
N VAL A 120 -5.63 -2.50 6.59
CA VAL A 120 -5.67 -3.83 6.00
C VAL A 120 -4.49 -4.62 6.55
N ILE A 121 -4.76 -5.77 7.16
CA ILE A 121 -3.75 -6.73 7.58
C ILE A 121 -3.83 -7.89 6.59
N MET A 122 -2.72 -8.22 5.94
CA MET A 122 -2.70 -9.26 4.93
C MET A 122 -1.40 -10.04 4.96
N SER A 123 -1.42 -11.32 4.56
CA SER A 123 -0.23 -12.15 4.61
C SER A 123 -0.23 -13.29 3.61
N ASN A 124 0.94 -13.91 3.44
CA ASN A 124 1.14 -15.24 2.88
C ASN A 124 1.99 -16.08 3.84
N ASP A 125 2.70 -17.09 3.33
CA ASP A 125 3.60 -17.97 4.09
C ASP A 125 4.94 -17.32 4.48
N LYS A 126 5.33 -16.20 3.85
CA LYS A 126 6.60 -15.49 4.04
C LYS A 126 6.49 -14.16 4.78
N LEU A 127 5.40 -13.42 4.60
CA LEU A 127 5.28 -12.04 5.10
C LEU A 127 3.88 -11.69 5.60
N VAL A 128 3.82 -10.69 6.47
CA VAL A 128 2.61 -10.01 6.94
C VAL A 128 2.77 -8.52 6.62
N ILE A 129 1.77 -7.90 6.00
CA ILE A 129 1.70 -6.47 5.72
C ILE A 129 0.55 -5.87 6.53
N VAL A 130 0.84 -4.76 7.20
CA VAL A 130 -0.16 -3.85 7.77
C VAL A 130 -0.12 -2.55 6.99
N ALA A 131 -1.19 -2.26 6.24
CA ALA A 131 -1.33 -1.04 5.46
C ALA A 131 -2.39 -0.13 6.09
N PHE A 132 -1.98 1.07 6.51
CA PHE A 132 -2.90 2.08 7.07
C PHE A 132 -3.38 3.05 5.99
N ARG A 133 -4.69 3.30 6.00
CA ARG A 133 -5.31 4.31 5.14
C ARG A 133 -4.90 5.72 5.56
N GLY A 134 -4.72 6.61 4.59
CA GLY A 134 -4.67 8.04 4.87
C GLY A 134 -6.06 8.66 5.02
N SER A 135 -6.12 9.99 5.02
CA SER A 135 -7.40 10.70 5.10
C SER A 135 -8.14 10.63 3.76
N GLU A 136 -9.45 10.40 3.83
CA GLU A 136 -10.32 10.30 2.68
C GLU A 136 -11.56 11.16 2.92
N SER A 137 -11.99 11.95 1.93
CA SER A 137 -13.24 12.70 2.06
C SER A 137 -14.41 11.77 1.75
N SER A 138 -15.23 11.48 2.76
CA SER A 138 -16.50 10.78 2.56
C SER A 138 -17.49 11.71 1.84
N SER A 139 -18.19 11.18 0.83
CA SER A 139 -19.34 11.78 0.11
C SER A 139 -19.03 12.71 -1.08
N ASN A 140 -19.33 12.25 -2.31
CA ASN A 140 -19.72 12.97 -3.55
C ASN A 140 -19.13 14.35 -3.91
N HIS A 141 -18.14 14.86 -3.20
CA HIS A 141 -17.40 16.07 -3.47
C HIS A 141 -16.00 15.66 -3.90
N LYS A 142 -15.52 16.29 -4.98
CA LYS A 142 -14.15 16.09 -5.49
C LYS A 142 -13.16 16.12 -4.33
N PHE A 143 -12.36 15.05 -4.19
CA PHE A 143 -11.27 15.00 -3.23
C PHE A 143 -10.36 16.20 -3.47
N SER A 144 -10.35 17.17 -2.55
CA SER A 144 -9.36 18.26 -2.55
C SER A 144 -8.34 17.95 -1.46
N PRO A 145 -7.14 17.48 -1.81
CA PRO A 145 -6.07 17.30 -0.85
C PRO A 145 -5.70 18.61 -0.15
N VAL A 146 -6.11 19.76 -0.69
CA VAL A 146 -5.88 21.05 -0.04
C VAL A 146 -6.98 21.48 0.90
N LYS A 147 -8.26 21.21 0.62
CA LYS A 147 -9.28 21.35 1.67
C LYS A 147 -8.95 20.42 2.84
N MET A 148 -8.43 19.23 2.58
CA MET A 148 -7.93 18.32 3.62
C MET A 148 -6.74 18.91 4.37
N ALA A 149 -5.68 19.37 3.69
CA ALA A 149 -4.54 20.00 4.37
C ALA A 149 -4.97 21.25 5.14
N TYR A 150 -5.87 22.07 4.59
CA TYR A 150 -6.37 23.30 5.21
C TYR A 150 -7.32 23.02 6.39
N ASP A 151 -8.26 22.08 6.27
CA ASP A 151 -9.10 21.62 7.38
C ASP A 151 -8.25 20.94 8.49
N TRP A 152 -7.20 20.22 8.09
CA TRP A 152 -6.23 19.62 9.00
C TRP A 152 -5.34 20.66 9.69
N ILE A 153 -4.96 21.75 9.01
CA ILE A 153 -4.12 22.83 9.54
C ILE A 153 -4.92 23.84 10.37
N LEU A 154 -6.16 24.17 9.99
CA LEU A 154 -6.90 25.31 10.55
C LEU A 154 -8.12 24.94 11.40
N THR A 155 -8.73 23.78 11.22
CA THR A 155 -9.96 23.43 11.96
C THR A 155 -9.79 22.30 12.97
N ASP A 156 -8.97 21.27 12.70
CA ASP A 156 -8.99 20.04 13.52
C ASP A 156 -7.68 19.68 14.26
N PHE A 157 -6.52 20.26 13.93
CA PHE A 157 -5.29 20.08 14.72
C PHE A 157 -4.79 21.38 15.37
N ASN A 158 -5.08 21.50 16.65
CA ASN A 158 -3.99 21.92 17.51
C ASN A 158 -2.90 20.83 17.43
N PHE A 159 -1.71 21.17 16.92
CA PHE A 159 -0.52 20.31 16.84
C PHE A 159 0.06 19.97 18.23
N PHE A 160 -0.79 19.45 19.10
CA PHE A 160 -0.46 19.05 20.44
C PHE A 160 0.40 17.80 20.40
N LYS A 161 1.41 17.80 21.27
CA LYS A 161 2.19 16.61 21.52
C LYS A 161 1.69 15.91 22.77
N LYS A 162 1.65 14.58 22.74
CA LYS A 162 1.43 13.72 23.89
C LYS A 162 2.78 13.19 24.37
N ARG A 163 3.06 13.27 25.67
CA ARG A 163 4.25 12.69 26.29
C ARG A 163 4.07 11.19 26.46
N ILE A 164 5.06 10.39 26.04
CA ILE A 164 5.05 8.92 26.14
C ILE A 164 6.24 8.47 26.99
N LEU A 165 6.00 8.27 28.29
CA LEU A 165 7.08 8.08 29.27
C LEU A 165 7.89 6.81 29.07
N TRP A 166 7.25 5.71 28.64
CA TRP A 166 7.94 4.43 28.46
C TRP A 166 8.78 4.36 27.18
N TRP A 167 8.62 5.31 26.24
CA TRP A 167 9.56 5.48 25.12
C TRP A 167 10.73 6.40 25.47
N GLY A 168 10.63 7.13 26.58
CA GLY A 168 11.68 8.00 27.11
C GLY A 168 11.10 9.24 27.81
N TRP A 169 11.83 9.77 28.79
CA TRP A 169 11.33 10.86 29.65
C TRP A 169 10.96 12.15 28.89
N GLY A 170 11.75 12.50 27.86
CA GLY A 170 11.52 13.66 26.99
C GLY A 170 10.64 13.37 25.78
N VAL A 171 10.24 12.12 25.53
CA VAL A 171 9.57 11.72 24.30
C VAL A 171 8.16 12.30 24.20
N LYS A 172 7.91 13.04 23.12
CA LYS A 172 6.62 13.62 22.80
C LYS A 172 6.26 13.37 21.33
N VAL A 173 5.12 12.74 21.09
CA VAL A 173 4.62 12.43 19.74
C VAL A 173 3.37 13.24 19.41
N HIS A 174 3.04 13.35 18.13
CA HIS A 174 1.81 13.96 17.67
C HIS A 174 0.59 13.25 18.29
N ARG A 175 -0.22 13.97 19.06
CA ARG A 175 -1.31 13.38 19.86
C ARG A 175 -2.31 12.62 18.99
N GLY A 176 -2.61 13.14 17.80
CA GLY A 176 -3.56 12.53 16.88
C GLY A 176 -3.11 11.17 16.34
N PHE A 177 -1.85 11.06 15.90
CA PHE A 177 -1.32 9.78 15.39
C PHE A 177 -1.25 8.74 16.50
N TYR A 178 -0.88 9.16 17.72
CA TYR A 178 -0.89 8.28 18.88
C TYR A 178 -2.32 7.82 19.20
N ASN A 179 -3.28 8.74 19.31
CA ASN A 179 -4.66 8.36 19.61
C ASN A 179 -5.27 7.45 18.52
N ALA A 180 -4.95 7.71 17.24
CA ALA A 180 -5.40 6.90 16.11
C ALA A 180 -4.93 5.44 16.21
N ILE A 181 -3.68 5.20 16.63
CA ILE A 181 -3.23 3.81 16.84
C ILE A 181 -3.86 3.22 18.10
N GLU A 182 -3.97 3.96 19.20
CA GLU A 182 -4.42 3.41 20.47
C GLU A 182 -5.86 2.90 20.43
N ILE A 183 -6.75 3.58 19.69
CA ILE A 183 -8.15 3.15 19.58
C ILE A 183 -8.31 1.81 18.85
N VAL A 184 -7.33 1.40 18.03
CA VAL A 184 -7.38 0.17 17.24
C VAL A 184 -6.32 -0.85 17.65
N TYR A 185 -5.48 -0.54 18.64
CA TYR A 185 -4.25 -1.30 18.89
C TYR A 185 -4.52 -2.74 19.32
N ASP A 186 -5.48 -2.97 20.20
CA ASP A 186 -5.79 -4.32 20.69
C ASP A 186 -6.27 -5.24 19.56
N GLU A 187 -7.09 -4.70 18.65
CA GLU A 187 -7.56 -5.42 17.47
C GLU A 187 -6.42 -5.64 16.46
N LEU A 188 -5.60 -4.62 16.21
CA LEU A 188 -4.42 -4.73 15.35
C LEU A 188 -3.47 -5.81 15.85
N LYS A 189 -3.13 -5.80 17.14
CA LYS A 189 -2.22 -6.77 17.75
C LYS A 189 -2.77 -8.17 17.60
N LYS A 190 -4.06 -8.38 17.90
CA LYS A 190 -4.74 -9.68 17.72
C LYS A 190 -4.63 -10.20 16.29
N TYR A 191 -4.87 -9.35 15.28
CA TYR A 191 -4.73 -9.77 13.88
C TYR A 191 -3.28 -10.04 13.52
N VAL A 192 -2.33 -9.18 13.91
CA VAL A 192 -0.90 -9.40 13.66
C VAL A 192 -0.43 -10.72 14.27
N ASP A 193 -0.75 -11.00 15.54
CA ASP A 193 -0.41 -12.27 16.20
C ASP A 193 -0.99 -13.47 15.44
N SER A 194 -2.25 -13.39 15.01
CA SER A 194 -2.91 -14.42 14.20
C SER A 194 -2.24 -14.65 12.85
N HIS A 195 -1.80 -13.58 12.18
CA HIS A 195 -1.14 -13.64 10.88
C HIS A 195 0.31 -14.14 10.97
N MET A 196 1.00 -13.81 12.06
CA MET A 196 2.37 -14.24 12.35
C MET A 196 2.47 -15.66 12.92
N ALA A 197 1.35 -16.25 13.35
CA ALA A 197 1.31 -17.63 13.82
C ALA A 197 1.63 -18.65 12.71
N GLY A 198 2.25 -19.77 13.10
CA GLY A 198 2.62 -20.85 12.19
C GLY A 198 4.05 -20.70 11.66
N THR A 199 4.21 -20.51 10.36
CA THR A 199 5.53 -20.36 9.73
C THR A 199 6.18 -19.04 10.10
N PRO A 200 7.53 -18.97 10.22
CA PRO A 200 8.23 -17.71 10.45
C PRO A 200 7.98 -16.73 9.29
N LYS A 201 7.32 -15.61 9.61
CA LYS A 201 7.03 -14.53 8.65
C LYS A 201 7.71 -13.24 9.05
N ARG A 202 7.79 -12.31 8.10
CA ARG A 202 8.33 -10.96 8.32
C ARG A 202 7.20 -9.93 8.29
N LEU A 203 7.13 -9.11 9.33
CA LEU A 203 6.12 -8.06 9.46
C LEU A 203 6.59 -6.76 8.79
N TRP A 204 5.78 -6.27 7.87
CA TRP A 204 5.99 -5.03 7.12
C TRP A 204 4.83 -4.07 7.41
N ILE A 205 5.15 -2.80 7.63
CA ILE A 205 4.13 -1.78 7.92
C ILE A 205 4.26 -0.65 6.91
N THR A 206 3.13 -0.21 6.38
CA THR A 206 3.08 0.84 5.36
C THR A 206 1.90 1.79 5.57
N GLY A 207 2.01 2.98 4.98
CA GLY A 207 0.93 3.96 4.95
C GLY A 207 1.31 5.19 4.13
N HIS A 208 0.28 5.88 3.64
CA HIS A 208 0.39 7.15 2.92
C HIS A 208 -0.32 8.26 3.70
N SER A 209 0.18 9.49 3.63
CA SER A 209 -0.47 10.67 4.26
C SER A 209 -0.70 10.47 5.78
N LEU A 210 -1.94 10.56 6.27
CA LEU A 210 -2.27 10.24 7.66
C LEU A 210 -1.81 8.82 8.07
N GLY A 211 -1.94 7.82 7.18
CA GLY A 211 -1.47 6.46 7.42
C GLY A 211 0.04 6.37 7.61
N ALA A 212 0.80 7.25 6.94
CA ALA A 212 2.25 7.40 7.16
C ALA A 212 2.60 8.02 8.53
N GLY A 213 1.65 8.72 9.15
CA GLY A 213 1.76 9.18 10.54
C GLY A 213 1.45 8.08 11.57
N ILE A 214 0.49 7.20 11.26
CA ILE A 214 0.03 6.11 12.14
C ILE A 214 1.00 4.93 12.11
N ALA A 215 1.51 4.54 10.94
CA ALA A 215 2.38 3.37 10.77
C ALA A 215 3.62 3.34 11.71
N PRO A 216 4.37 4.44 11.91
CA PRO A 216 5.47 4.48 12.88
C PRO A 216 5.02 4.29 14.34
N MET A 217 3.82 4.79 14.70
CA MET A 217 3.26 4.59 16.04
C MET A 217 2.87 3.12 16.26
N ALA A 218 2.27 2.49 15.24
CA ALA A 218 1.98 1.06 15.24
C ALA A 218 3.25 0.22 15.41
N ALA A 219 4.31 0.54 14.66
CA ALA A 219 5.60 -0.13 14.77
C ALA A 219 6.17 -0.06 16.19
N CYS A 220 6.13 1.13 16.81
CA CYS A 220 6.57 1.29 18.19
C CYS A 220 5.74 0.46 19.17
N ARG A 221 4.40 0.50 19.08
CA ARG A 221 3.54 -0.25 20.01
C ARG A 221 3.72 -1.76 19.84
N LEU A 222 3.73 -2.27 18.61
CA LEU A 222 3.98 -3.70 18.34
C LEU A 222 5.33 -4.16 18.88
N SER A 223 6.38 -3.34 18.71
CA SER A 223 7.70 -3.64 19.26
C SER A 223 7.76 -3.52 20.79
N ASP A 224 6.92 -2.70 21.43
CA ASP A 224 6.80 -2.69 22.91
C ASP A 224 6.28 -4.05 23.42
N ASP A 225 5.44 -4.73 22.63
CA ASP A 225 4.91 -6.06 22.93
C ASP A 225 5.79 -7.20 22.37
N GLY A 226 7.03 -6.90 21.97
CA GLY A 226 8.01 -7.89 21.51
C GLY A 226 7.81 -8.39 20.07
N ILE A 227 6.90 -7.79 19.30
CA ILE A 227 6.68 -8.15 17.90
C ILE A 227 7.70 -7.41 17.02
N SER A 228 8.56 -8.17 16.33
CA SER A 228 9.59 -7.61 15.46
C SER A 228 9.00 -7.11 14.13
N VAL A 229 9.26 -5.85 13.81
CA VAL A 229 8.90 -5.22 12.52
C VAL A 229 10.13 -5.28 11.61
N GLN A 230 10.03 -6.00 10.50
CA GLN A 230 11.10 -6.15 9.51
C GLN A 230 11.34 -4.86 8.71
N GLY A 231 10.26 -4.19 8.30
CA GLY A 231 10.37 -2.99 7.49
C GLY A 231 9.20 -2.04 7.66
N LEU A 232 9.51 -0.74 7.64
CA LEU A 232 8.55 0.35 7.76
C LEU A 232 8.76 1.32 6.60
N TYR A 233 7.77 1.41 5.72
CA TYR A 233 7.80 2.24 4.53
C TYR A 233 6.66 3.24 4.57
N THR A 234 6.97 4.52 4.52
CA THR A 234 5.95 5.57 4.56
C THR A 234 6.07 6.51 3.38
N TYR A 235 4.92 6.98 2.90
CA TYR A 235 4.83 7.84 1.72
C TYR A 235 4.08 9.11 2.10
N ALA A 236 4.58 10.27 1.65
CA ALA A 236 3.94 11.54 1.94
C ALA A 236 3.76 11.82 3.46
N GLY A 237 4.68 11.29 4.27
CA GLY A 237 4.52 11.28 5.72
C GLY A 237 4.80 12.63 6.39
N PRO A 238 3.95 13.05 7.36
CA PRO A 238 4.16 14.23 8.18
C PRO A 238 5.25 14.01 9.25
N ARG A 239 5.66 15.08 9.94
CA ARG A 239 6.53 15.03 11.12
C ARG A 239 5.77 14.45 12.32
N LEU A 240 6.47 13.67 13.14
CA LEU A 240 5.80 12.71 14.04
C LEU A 240 5.93 13.05 15.53
N GLY A 241 7.02 13.70 15.93
CA GLY A 241 7.28 13.99 17.33
C GLY A 241 8.46 14.93 17.50
N ASN A 242 8.87 15.13 18.75
CA ASN A 242 10.06 15.93 19.06
C ASN A 242 11.36 15.17 18.78
N GLU A 243 12.47 15.85 18.98
CA GLU A 243 13.82 15.29 18.80
C GLU A 243 14.07 14.04 19.64
N ASP A 244 13.60 14.02 20.90
CA ASP A 244 13.76 12.84 21.78
C ASP A 244 13.02 11.62 21.22
N PHE A 245 11.81 11.82 20.68
CA PHE A 245 11.08 10.76 19.99
C PHE A 245 11.88 10.25 18.80
N VAL A 246 12.38 11.13 17.93
CA VAL A 246 13.14 10.72 16.74
C VAL A 246 14.41 9.96 17.12
N LYS A 247 15.13 10.40 18.16
CA LYS A 247 16.31 9.70 18.68
C LYS A 247 15.96 8.30 19.21
N ALA A 248 14.89 8.17 19.99
CA ALA A 248 14.43 6.88 20.49
C ALA A 248 13.95 5.96 19.36
N PHE A 249 13.22 6.52 18.38
CA PHE A 249 12.68 5.82 17.23
C PHE A 249 13.80 5.25 16.34
N LYS A 250 14.80 6.06 15.98
CA LYS A 250 15.92 5.63 15.12
C LYS A 250 16.73 4.50 15.71
N LYS A 251 16.79 4.37 17.05
CA LYS A 251 17.44 3.22 17.69
C LYS A 251 16.69 1.91 17.47
N ARG A 252 15.37 1.96 17.32
CA ARG A 252 14.49 0.80 17.14
C ARG A 252 14.31 0.47 15.66
N PHE A 253 14.21 1.48 14.81
CA PHE A 253 13.92 1.36 13.38
C PHE A 253 14.89 2.22 12.54
N PRO A 254 16.20 1.92 12.56
CA PRO A 254 17.20 2.72 11.83
C PRO A 254 16.97 2.70 10.31
N ASP A 255 16.35 1.64 9.80
CA ASP A 255 16.18 1.35 8.38
C ASP A 255 14.82 1.80 7.81
N MET A 256 14.05 2.60 8.56
CA MET A 256 12.77 3.14 8.09
C MET A 256 12.95 3.88 6.76
N GLN A 257 12.13 3.54 5.77
CA GLN A 257 12.12 4.19 4.47
C GLN A 257 11.00 5.23 4.42
N ARG A 258 11.36 6.49 4.16
CA ARG A 258 10.42 7.60 4.05
C ARG A 258 10.49 8.18 2.64
N TRP A 259 9.40 8.16 1.89
CA TRP A 259 9.35 8.62 0.51
C TRP A 259 8.63 9.96 0.37
N VAL A 260 9.22 10.86 -0.42
CA VAL A 260 8.68 12.21 -0.68
C VAL A 260 8.74 12.50 -2.17
N PHE A 261 7.63 12.96 -2.75
CA PHE A 261 7.55 13.35 -4.14
C PHE A 261 7.41 14.87 -4.26
N ASP A 262 8.21 15.47 -5.14
CA ASP A 262 8.11 16.85 -5.67
C ASP A 262 7.57 17.90 -4.67
N ASN A 263 8.27 18.07 -3.55
CA ASN A 263 8.01 19.08 -2.52
C ASN A 263 6.58 19.04 -1.93
N ASP A 264 6.05 17.84 -1.74
CA ASP A 264 4.76 17.57 -1.10
C ASP A 264 4.53 18.41 0.17
N ILE A 265 3.42 19.13 0.17
CA ILE A 265 2.98 20.01 1.25
C ILE A 265 2.87 19.33 2.63
N VAL A 266 2.33 18.11 2.71
CA VAL A 266 2.07 17.42 4.00
C VAL A 266 3.37 17.02 4.67
N THR A 267 4.41 16.78 3.89
CA THR A 267 5.73 16.45 4.40
C THR A 267 6.41 17.61 5.14
N LYS A 268 5.87 18.82 5.00
CA LYS A 268 6.30 20.03 5.70
C LYS A 268 5.48 20.28 6.98
N LEU A 269 4.57 19.38 7.34
CA LEU A 269 3.71 19.50 8.51
C LEU A 269 3.91 18.36 9.51
N PRO A 270 3.64 18.58 10.80
CA PRO A 270 3.60 19.91 11.44
C PRO A 270 4.94 20.65 11.24
N PHE A 271 4.93 21.99 11.19
CA PHE A 271 6.12 22.81 10.96
C PHE A 271 7.25 22.57 11.97
N LYS A 272 8.50 22.78 11.53
CA LYS A 272 9.70 22.68 12.37
C LYS A 272 9.70 23.67 13.54
N ALA A 273 9.13 24.87 13.34
CA ALA A 273 8.96 25.88 14.40
C ALA A 273 8.25 25.33 15.64
N MET A 274 7.32 24.40 15.44
CA MET A 274 6.62 23.72 16.52
C MET A 274 7.43 22.58 17.14
N LYS A 275 8.72 22.41 16.83
CA LYS A 275 9.59 21.33 17.34
C LYS A 275 9.09 19.93 17.01
N PHE A 276 8.51 19.75 15.83
CA PHE A 276 8.25 18.43 15.23
C PHE A 276 9.37 18.06 14.27
N GLN A 277 9.71 16.77 14.20
CA GLN A 277 10.76 16.22 13.36
C GLN A 277 10.30 14.92 12.67
N HIS A 278 10.94 14.62 11.54
CA HIS A 278 10.80 13.34 10.82
C HIS A 278 11.67 12.26 11.45
N CYS A 279 11.19 11.00 11.41
CA CYS A 279 11.94 9.86 11.95
C CYS A 279 13.06 9.33 11.05
N ALA A 280 13.03 9.65 9.75
CA ALA A 280 14.04 9.24 8.77
C ALA A 280 14.28 10.36 7.74
N LEU A 281 15.45 10.33 7.09
CA LEU A 281 15.73 11.18 5.94
C LEU A 281 14.88 10.72 4.75
N PRO A 282 14.33 11.65 3.93
CA PRO A 282 13.56 11.29 2.74
C PRO A 282 14.38 10.59 1.66
N ASN A 283 13.78 9.60 1.03
CA ASN A 283 14.02 9.21 -0.36
C ASN A 283 13.19 10.16 -1.24
N ASN A 284 13.84 11.17 -1.79
CA ASN A 284 13.22 12.23 -2.58
C ASN A 284 13.12 11.80 -4.05
N ILE A 285 11.92 11.88 -4.62
CA ILE A 285 11.68 11.81 -6.06
C ILE A 285 11.35 13.22 -6.55
N TYR A 286 12.21 13.78 -7.39
CA TYR A 286 12.04 15.11 -7.96
C TYR A 286 11.06 15.10 -9.14
N ALA A 287 10.58 16.28 -9.54
CA ALA A 287 9.61 16.43 -10.63
C ALA A 287 10.08 15.82 -11.97
N ASP A 288 11.39 15.88 -12.23
CA ASP A 288 12.06 15.31 -13.41
C ASP A 288 12.25 13.79 -13.34
N GLY A 289 11.81 13.16 -12.24
CA GLY A 289 11.95 11.72 -12.00
C GLY A 289 13.26 11.32 -11.33
N LYS A 290 14.17 12.26 -11.01
CA LYS A 290 15.41 11.93 -10.31
C LYS A 290 15.11 11.42 -8.89
N LEU A 291 15.68 10.27 -8.53
CA LEU A 291 15.67 9.73 -7.17
C LEU A 291 16.95 10.12 -6.44
N VAL A 292 16.82 10.61 -5.20
CA VAL A 292 17.93 10.79 -4.26
C VAL A 292 17.55 10.14 -2.93
N LEU A 293 18.34 9.15 -2.50
CA LEU A 293 18.10 8.39 -1.27
C LEU A 293 18.67 9.11 -0.05
N ALA A 294 17.97 8.99 1.08
CA ALA A 294 18.38 9.59 2.37
C ALA A 294 18.84 11.06 2.25
N ASP A 295 18.10 11.84 1.48
CA ASP A 295 18.37 13.24 1.15
C ASP A 295 17.92 14.20 2.27
N GLY A 296 18.14 15.50 2.08
CA GLY A 296 17.56 16.56 2.90
C GLY A 296 16.07 16.80 2.63
N GLU A 297 15.41 17.52 3.54
CA GLU A 297 14.07 18.03 3.27
C GLU A 297 14.10 19.01 2.08
N MET A 298 13.18 18.83 1.13
CA MET A 298 13.07 19.70 -0.03
C MET A 298 12.74 21.15 0.39
N LYS A 299 13.46 22.11 -0.20
CA LYS A 299 13.29 23.55 0.04
C LYS A 299 12.25 24.15 -0.90
N GLY A 300 11.67 25.28 -0.50
CA GLY A 300 10.70 26.02 -1.30
C GLY A 300 9.24 25.63 -1.05
N PRO A 301 8.30 26.17 -1.84
CA PRO A 301 6.86 26.12 -1.57
C PRO A 301 6.28 24.71 -1.70
N GLY A 302 5.50 24.30 -0.71
CA GLY A 302 4.78 23.03 -0.70
C GLY A 302 3.81 22.91 -1.86
N LYS A 303 3.77 21.74 -2.49
CA LYS A 303 2.87 21.42 -3.61
C LYS A 303 1.83 20.39 -3.18
N VAL A 304 0.57 20.68 -3.47
CA VAL A 304 -0.55 19.84 -3.01
C VAL A 304 -0.80 18.69 -3.96
N ARG A 305 -0.67 18.93 -5.26
CA ARG A 305 -0.75 17.87 -6.28
C ARG A 305 0.25 16.74 -6.04
N SER A 306 1.39 17.06 -5.44
CA SER A 306 2.43 16.09 -5.13
C SER A 306 2.03 15.14 -4.00
N HIS A 307 0.99 15.48 -3.23
CA HIS A 307 0.46 14.65 -2.14
C HIS A 307 -0.47 13.53 -2.61
N ALA A 308 -0.84 13.48 -3.90
CA ALA A 308 -1.73 12.43 -4.37
C ALA A 308 -1.04 11.05 -4.26
N PRO A 309 -1.68 10.04 -3.63
CA PRO A 309 -1.07 8.71 -3.49
C PRO A 309 -0.74 8.10 -4.85
N GLY A 310 -1.53 8.46 -5.85
CA GLY A 310 -1.29 8.07 -7.23
C GLY A 310 0.04 8.53 -7.82
N MET A 311 0.44 9.77 -7.51
CA MET A 311 1.71 10.31 -7.98
C MET A 311 2.89 9.53 -7.38
N TYR A 312 2.83 9.20 -6.10
CA TYR A 312 3.83 8.34 -5.46
C TYR A 312 3.90 6.96 -6.12
N LEU A 313 2.74 6.33 -6.32
CA LEU A 313 2.68 5.01 -6.94
C LEU A 313 3.26 5.01 -8.37
N GLN A 314 2.85 5.97 -9.20
CA GLN A 314 3.36 6.13 -10.56
C GLN A 314 4.86 6.43 -10.57
N LYS A 315 5.33 7.35 -9.73
CA LYS A 315 6.72 7.79 -9.75
C LYS A 315 7.68 6.74 -9.23
N ILE A 316 7.27 5.92 -8.25
CA ILE A 316 8.04 4.76 -7.83
C ILE A 316 8.02 3.69 -8.92
N TYR A 317 6.88 3.46 -9.58
CA TYR A 317 6.81 2.54 -10.72
C TYR A 317 7.75 2.95 -11.84
N ASP A 318 7.81 4.23 -12.21
CA ASP A 318 8.68 4.76 -13.26
C ASP A 318 10.16 4.45 -13.00
N LEU A 319 10.57 4.38 -11.72
CA LEU A 319 11.93 4.07 -11.27
C LEU A 319 12.27 2.57 -11.31
N LEU A 320 11.27 1.69 -11.42
CA LEU A 320 11.53 0.25 -11.42
C LEU A 320 12.31 -0.19 -12.67
N PRO A 321 13.25 -1.14 -12.53
CA PRO A 321 13.84 -1.87 -13.65
C PRO A 321 12.77 -2.51 -14.54
N LEU A 322 13.05 -2.63 -15.85
CA LEU A 322 12.09 -3.15 -16.83
C LEU A 322 11.64 -4.58 -16.54
N ASP A 323 12.56 -5.43 -16.09
CA ASP A 323 12.31 -6.81 -15.67
C ASP A 323 11.40 -6.90 -14.43
N ILE A 324 11.45 -5.90 -13.54
CA ILE A 324 10.54 -5.81 -12.40
C ILE A 324 9.16 -5.28 -12.82
N LYS A 325 9.10 -4.26 -13.69
CA LYS A 325 7.83 -3.68 -14.18
C LYS A 325 6.89 -4.71 -14.79
N VAL A 326 7.43 -5.67 -15.53
CA VAL A 326 6.63 -6.72 -16.18
C VAL A 326 6.08 -7.76 -15.22
N VAL A 327 6.59 -7.85 -13.98
CA VAL A 327 6.19 -8.86 -12.99
C VAL A 327 5.50 -8.28 -11.74
N VAL A 328 5.29 -6.97 -11.67
CA VAL A 328 4.49 -6.27 -10.63
C VAL A 328 3.24 -5.67 -11.25
N PRO A 329 2.12 -5.50 -10.50
CA PRO A 329 0.92 -4.89 -11.04
C PRO A 329 1.21 -3.48 -11.54
N ALA A 330 0.70 -3.09 -12.72
CA ALA A 330 0.82 -1.73 -13.20
C ALA A 330 0.00 -0.75 -12.31
N PRO A 331 0.44 0.52 -12.17
CA PRO A 331 -0.35 1.52 -11.47
C PRO A 331 -1.69 1.75 -12.21
N PRO A 332 -2.80 1.94 -11.49
CA PRO A 332 -4.06 2.35 -12.11
C PRO A 332 -3.88 3.72 -12.80
N GLY A 333 -4.52 3.91 -13.95
CA GLY A 333 -4.42 5.16 -14.70
C GLY A 333 -4.93 6.37 -13.91
N PHE A 334 -4.18 7.47 -13.92
CA PHE A 334 -4.55 8.70 -13.23
C PHE A 334 -5.33 9.66 -14.13
N GLY A 335 -6.48 10.14 -13.63
CA GLY A 335 -7.14 11.33 -14.17
C GLY A 335 -6.37 12.61 -13.77
N ASN A 336 -6.43 13.64 -14.62
CA ASN A 336 -5.88 14.96 -14.32
C ASN A 336 -6.74 15.67 -13.26
N ASP A 337 -6.42 15.48 -11.97
CA ASP A 337 -7.20 16.00 -10.85
C ASP A 337 -6.70 17.35 -10.31
N ALA A 338 -6.08 18.21 -11.12
CA ALA A 338 -5.66 19.55 -10.65
C ALA A 338 -6.79 20.58 -10.87
N SER A 339 -7.35 21.11 -9.77
CA SER A 339 -8.39 22.14 -9.79
C SER A 339 -7.82 23.53 -9.45
N SER A 340 -8.50 24.60 -9.87
CA SER A 340 -8.13 25.99 -9.52
C SER A 340 -8.15 26.27 -8.00
N ALA A 341 -8.94 25.51 -7.24
CA ALA A 341 -8.98 25.58 -5.79
C ALA A 341 -7.65 25.14 -5.15
N ASP A 342 -6.91 24.24 -5.80
CA ASP A 342 -5.66 23.75 -5.25
C ASP A 342 -4.55 24.81 -5.29
N ALA A 343 -4.54 25.64 -6.34
CA ALA A 343 -3.58 26.73 -6.50
C ALA A 343 -3.78 27.89 -5.49
N GLU A 344 -5.02 28.19 -5.09
CA GLU A 344 -5.29 29.24 -4.10
C GLU A 344 -4.81 28.82 -2.70
N LEU A 345 -5.08 27.57 -2.33
CA LEU A 345 -4.72 27.05 -1.02
C LEU A 345 -3.22 26.78 -0.90
N GLU A 346 -2.53 26.42 -1.98
CA GLU A 346 -1.06 26.44 -2.04
C GLU A 346 -0.50 27.82 -1.68
N ARG A 347 -1.10 28.92 -2.16
CA ARG A 347 -0.64 30.28 -1.79
C ARG A 347 -0.83 30.57 -0.32
N LYS A 348 -2.00 30.22 0.26
CA LYS A 348 -2.27 30.45 1.69
C LYS A 348 -1.30 29.68 2.58
N PHE A 349 -1.12 28.39 2.33
CA PHE A 349 -0.17 27.56 3.07
C PHE A 349 1.26 28.10 3.02
N ASN A 350 1.73 28.45 1.82
CA ASN A 350 3.09 28.93 1.65
C ASN A 350 3.29 30.30 2.33
N GLY A 351 2.25 31.14 2.40
CA GLY A 351 2.26 32.36 3.21
C GLY A 351 2.42 32.09 4.71
N GLU A 352 1.63 31.18 5.28
CA GLU A 352 1.74 30.81 6.71
C GLU A 352 3.09 30.18 7.06
N ALA A 353 3.63 29.35 6.17
CA ALA A 353 4.95 28.75 6.34
C ALA A 353 6.05 29.82 6.42
N GLN A 354 5.99 30.85 5.56
CA GLN A 354 6.95 31.97 5.58
C GLN A 354 6.89 32.75 6.89
N VAL A 355 5.68 33.09 7.39
CA VAL A 355 5.52 33.78 8.67
C VAL A 355 6.14 32.96 9.82
N SER A 356 5.92 31.64 9.83
CA SER A 356 6.46 30.76 10.87
C SER A 356 7.99 30.61 10.84
N GLU A 357 8.62 30.81 9.67
CA GLU A 357 10.08 30.80 9.52
C GLU A 357 10.69 32.17 9.91
N GLU A 358 10.02 33.28 9.61
CA GLU A 358 10.46 34.63 9.99
C GLU A 358 10.42 34.88 11.50
N ASP A 359 9.38 34.38 12.19
CA ASP A 359 9.24 34.45 13.66
C ASP A 359 10.35 33.71 14.44
N LEU A 360 11.17 32.88 13.76
CA LEU A 360 12.34 32.20 14.35
C LEU A 360 13.66 32.93 14.11
N SER A 361 13.67 33.92 13.21
CA SER A 361 14.85 34.70 12.83
C SER A 361 14.99 36.03 13.58
N ASN A 362 13.95 36.41 14.33
CA ASN A 362 13.92 37.50 15.31
C ASN A 362 13.87 36.94 16.72
#